data_AF-V2I145-F1
#
_entry.id   AF-V2I145-F1
#
_cell.length_a   1.000
_cell.length_b   1.000
_cell.length_c   1.000
_cell.angle_alpha   90.00
_cell.angle_beta   90.00
_cell.angle_gamma   90.00
#
_symmetry.space_group_name_H-M   'P 1'
#
loop_
_entity.id
_entity.type
_entity.pdbx_description
1 polymer ?
#
loop_
_entity_poly.entity_id
_entity_poly.type
_entity_poly.pdbx_seq_one_letter_code
_entity_poly.pdbx_strand_id
1 'polypeptide(L)'
;NDADGIAGALLVAPADPDKFGVAPLLPTFRLPFPTLVVASRNDPWMAQRTAFTWGTLWGSELHDAGSLGHINADSGLGRWPEGLGLLGTLLQRIDARGAAPSHDRHCTAWEAALEVIPTVPYI
;
A
#
# COMPACT_ATOMS: atom_id res chain seq x y z
N ASN A 1 -12.95 6.99 -5.88
CA ASN A 1 -11.50 7.01 -6.14
C ASN A 1 -11.12 5.58 -6.47
N ASP A 2 -10.39 5.29 -7.55
CA ASP A 2 -10.21 3.88 -8.02
C ASP A 2 -9.46 2.97 -7.01
N ALA A 3 -8.92 3.55 -5.93
CA ALA A 3 -8.27 2.86 -4.82
C ALA A 3 -9.18 2.62 -3.59
N ASP A 4 -10.48 2.92 -3.66
CA ASP A 4 -11.41 2.69 -2.57
C ASP A 4 -11.49 1.19 -2.23
N GLY A 5 -11.31 0.85 -0.95
CA GLY A 5 -11.32 -0.54 -0.45
C GLY A 5 -9.95 -1.23 -0.41
N ILE A 6 -8.87 -0.58 -0.87
CA ILE A 6 -7.51 -1.13 -0.75
C ILE A 6 -6.89 -0.71 0.60
N ALA A 7 -6.66 -1.69 1.48
CA ALA A 7 -6.03 -1.45 2.77
C ALA A 7 -4.52 -1.19 2.65
N GLY A 8 -3.83 -1.93 1.79
CA GLY A 8 -2.40 -1.77 1.49
C GLY A 8 -1.92 -2.80 0.48
N ALA A 9 -0.66 -2.69 0.04
CA ALA A 9 -0.06 -3.64 -0.91
C ALA A 9 1.37 -4.03 -0.54
N LEU A 10 1.66 -5.33 -0.58
CA LEU A 10 3.00 -5.90 -0.47
C LEU A 10 3.44 -6.37 -1.86
N LEU A 11 4.46 -5.72 -2.43
CA LEU A 11 4.96 -5.94 -3.78
C LEU A 11 6.28 -6.71 -3.71
N VAL A 12 6.25 -8.02 -3.93
CA VAL A 12 7.41 -8.90 -3.79
C VAL A 12 8.01 -9.25 -5.14
N ALA A 13 9.32 -8.99 -5.31
CA ALA A 13 10.04 -9.20 -6.56
C ALA A 13 9.27 -8.67 -7.80
N PRO A 14 8.86 -7.38 -7.80
CA PRO A 14 8.14 -6.83 -8.94
C PRO A 14 9.00 -6.96 -10.20
N ALA A 15 8.35 -7.12 -11.35
CA ALA A 15 9.03 -7.22 -12.63
C ALA A 15 9.15 -5.82 -13.28
N ASP A 16 10.20 -5.59 -14.07
CA ASP A 16 10.47 -4.29 -14.68
C ASP A 16 9.38 -3.87 -15.69
N PRO A 17 8.57 -2.84 -15.40
CA PRO A 17 7.46 -2.43 -16.26
C PRO A 17 7.88 -2.05 -17.68
N ASP A 18 9.09 -1.53 -17.85
CA ASP A 18 9.62 -1.14 -19.15
C ASP A 18 9.90 -2.37 -20.03
N LYS A 19 10.37 -3.48 -19.43
CA LYS A 19 10.59 -4.74 -20.15
C LYS A 19 9.31 -5.34 -20.74
N PHE A 20 8.16 -5.08 -20.10
CA PHE A 20 6.87 -5.58 -20.54
C PHE A 20 6.07 -4.53 -21.33
N GLY A 21 6.59 -3.32 -21.53
CA GLY A 21 5.90 -2.25 -22.25
C GLY A 21 4.65 -1.71 -21.53
N VAL A 22 4.57 -1.90 -20.20
CA VAL A 22 3.40 -1.52 -19.38
C VAL A 22 3.67 -0.31 -18.49
N ALA A 23 4.90 0.24 -18.51
CA ALA A 23 5.25 1.43 -17.72
C ALA A 23 4.27 2.60 -17.87
N PRO A 24 3.72 2.92 -19.06
CA PRO A 24 2.74 4.01 -19.21
C PRO A 24 1.40 3.76 -18.51
N LEU A 25 1.10 2.51 -18.16
CA LEU A 25 -0.13 2.12 -17.47
C LEU A 25 -0.01 2.21 -15.94
N LEU A 26 1.22 2.36 -15.42
CA LEU A 26 1.45 2.38 -13.99
C LEU A 26 1.31 3.79 -13.40
N PRO A 27 0.86 3.89 -12.14
CA PRO A 27 0.78 5.18 -11.45
C PRO A 27 2.16 5.85 -11.39
N THR A 28 2.21 7.11 -11.81
CA THR A 28 3.40 7.97 -11.68
C THR A 28 3.31 8.91 -10.48
N PHE A 29 2.54 8.52 -9.47
CA PHE A 29 2.30 9.29 -8.26
C PHE A 29 2.27 8.37 -7.03
N ARG A 30 2.34 8.97 -5.84
CA ARG A 30 2.29 8.25 -4.57
C ARG A 30 0.95 7.52 -4.41
N LEU A 31 1.00 6.23 -4.08
CA LEU A 31 -0.19 5.44 -3.87
C LEU A 31 -0.95 5.94 -2.62
N PRO A 32 -2.30 6.00 -2.67
CA PRO A 32 -3.11 6.54 -1.58
C PRO A 32 -3.32 5.50 -0.46
N PHE A 33 -2.46 4.50 -0.32
CA PHE A 33 -2.48 3.47 0.72
C PHE A 33 -1.06 2.98 1.05
N PRO A 34 -0.83 2.43 2.26
CA PRO A 34 0.46 1.87 2.64
C PRO A 34 0.92 0.80 1.65
N THR A 35 2.18 0.90 1.22
CA THR A 35 2.79 -0.08 0.34
C THR A 35 4.21 -0.40 0.77
N LEU A 36 4.64 -1.64 0.52
CA LEU A 36 5.99 -2.13 0.79
C LEU A 36 6.50 -2.88 -0.43
N VAL A 37 7.64 -2.47 -0.98
CA VAL A 37 8.34 -3.12 -2.09
C VAL A 37 9.49 -3.95 -1.53
N VAL A 38 9.50 -5.25 -1.86
CA VAL A 38 10.55 -6.20 -1.52
C VAL A 38 11.31 -6.53 -2.79
N ALA A 39 12.59 -6.17 -2.86
CA ALA A 39 13.39 -6.36 -4.06
C ALA A 39 14.69 -7.11 -3.75
N SER A 40 15.00 -8.11 -4.59
CA SER A 40 16.28 -8.82 -4.52
C SER A 40 17.35 -8.16 -5.38
N ARG A 41 18.60 -8.24 -4.93
CA ARG A 41 19.79 -7.71 -5.61
C ARG A 41 20.12 -8.44 -6.91
N ASN A 42 19.73 -9.70 -7.05
CA ASN A 42 20.06 -10.56 -8.21
C ASN A 42 18.80 -11.06 -8.95
N ASP A 43 17.70 -10.31 -8.90
CA ASP A 43 16.49 -10.63 -9.67
C ASP A 43 16.74 -10.41 -11.17
N PRO A 44 16.56 -11.44 -12.03
CA PRO A 44 16.74 -11.31 -13.48
C PRO A 44 15.66 -10.46 -14.17
N TRP A 45 14.49 -10.32 -13.55
CA TRP A 45 13.34 -9.61 -14.11
C TRP A 45 13.39 -8.12 -13.81
N MET A 46 13.94 -7.72 -12.67
CA MET A 46 14.06 -6.31 -12.30
C MET A 46 15.31 -6.02 -11.50
N ALA A 47 16.14 -5.07 -11.94
CA ALA A 47 17.24 -4.62 -11.12
C ALA A 47 16.71 -3.94 -9.84
N GLN A 48 17.29 -4.25 -8.68
CA GLN A 48 16.85 -3.71 -7.39
C GLN A 48 16.76 -2.18 -7.39
N ARG A 49 17.72 -1.50 -8.02
CA ARG A 49 17.70 -0.04 -8.15
C ARG A 49 16.44 0.46 -8.85
N THR A 50 16.05 -0.19 -9.95
CA THR A 50 14.82 0.13 -10.68
C THR A 50 13.59 -0.12 -9.81
N ALA A 51 13.55 -1.24 -9.07
CA ALA A 51 12.46 -1.53 -8.14
C ALA A 51 12.32 -0.45 -7.05
N PHE A 52 13.44 0.03 -6.51
CA PHE A 52 13.47 1.10 -5.53
C PHE A 52 13.11 2.46 -6.12
N THR A 53 13.43 2.73 -7.39
CA THR A 53 12.96 3.94 -8.09
C THR A 53 11.43 3.95 -8.20
N TRP A 54 10.83 2.84 -8.63
CA TRP A 54 9.36 2.71 -8.68
C TRP A 54 8.72 2.78 -7.29
N GLY A 55 9.26 2.06 -6.32
CA GLY A 55 8.77 2.12 -4.94
C GLY A 55 8.86 3.52 -4.33
N THR A 56 9.92 4.28 -4.63
CA THR A 56 10.04 5.69 -4.21
C THR A 56 8.96 6.56 -4.84
N LEU A 57 8.69 6.38 -6.14
CA LEU A 57 7.64 7.09 -6.87
C LEU A 57 6.25 6.83 -6.25
N TRP A 58 6.00 5.58 -5.87
CA TRP A 58 4.76 5.17 -5.20
C TRP A 58 4.71 5.56 -3.71
N GLY A 59 5.80 6.07 -3.14
CA GLY A 59 5.91 6.38 -1.72
C GLY A 59 5.88 5.13 -0.83
N SER A 60 6.29 3.99 -1.37
CA SER A 60 6.40 2.71 -0.68
C SER A 60 7.57 2.67 0.30
N GLU A 61 7.44 1.83 1.32
CA GLU A 61 8.59 1.35 2.07
C GLU A 61 9.41 0.39 1.19
N LEU A 62 10.73 0.43 1.31
CA LEU A 62 11.64 -0.36 0.49
C LEU A 62 12.38 -1.37 1.37
N HIS A 63 12.31 -2.64 0.99
CA HIS A 63 13.02 -3.72 1.66
C HIS A 63 13.99 -4.41 0.71
N ASP A 64 15.25 -4.46 1.11
CA ASP A 64 16.31 -5.20 0.44
C ASP A 64 16.28 -6.66 0.91
N ALA A 65 15.86 -7.57 0.04
CA ALA A 65 15.75 -8.98 0.34
C ALA A 65 17.10 -9.73 0.24
N GLY A 66 18.21 -9.04 -0.07
CA GLY A 66 19.47 -9.69 -0.39
C GLY A 66 19.42 -10.39 -1.74
N SER A 67 20.08 -11.54 -1.88
CA SER A 67 20.25 -12.25 -3.16
C SER A 67 19.38 -13.51 -3.23
N LEU A 68 18.08 -13.34 -3.43
CA LEU A 68 17.05 -14.38 -3.47
C LEU A 68 16.47 -14.61 -4.88
N GLY A 69 17.07 -14.03 -5.92
CA GLY A 69 16.54 -14.12 -7.29
C GLY A 69 15.17 -13.46 -7.41
N HIS A 70 14.25 -14.11 -8.12
CA HIS A 70 12.89 -13.59 -8.34
C HIS A 70 11.90 -13.96 -7.21
N ILE A 71 12.40 -14.41 -6.04
CA ILE A 71 11.59 -14.75 -4.85
C ILE A 71 10.39 -15.66 -5.19
N ASN A 72 10.68 -16.70 -5.97
CA ASN A 72 9.73 -17.72 -6.43
C ASN A 72 10.03 -19.09 -5.79
N ALA A 73 9.39 -20.16 -6.25
CA ALA A 73 9.64 -21.52 -5.76
C ALA A 73 11.11 -21.96 -5.95
N ASP A 74 11.76 -21.55 -7.04
CA ASP A 74 13.16 -21.88 -7.35
C ASP A 74 14.16 -21.16 -6.43
N SER A 75 13.69 -20.16 -5.67
CA SER A 75 14.54 -19.38 -4.74
C SER A 75 14.86 -20.14 -3.45
N GLY A 76 14.25 -21.31 -3.22
CA GLY A 76 14.58 -22.19 -2.10
C GLY A 76 14.12 -21.70 -0.72
N LEU A 77 13.15 -20.79 -0.67
CA LEU A 77 12.72 -20.11 0.57
C LEU A 77 11.75 -20.92 1.45
N GLY A 78 11.18 -22.02 0.91
CA GLY A 78 10.22 -22.84 1.63
C GLY A 78 9.01 -22.03 2.11
N ARG A 79 8.77 -22.00 3.43
CA ARG A 79 7.66 -21.24 4.04
C ARG A 79 7.92 -19.73 4.15
N TRP A 80 9.16 -19.30 3.91
CA TRP A 80 9.60 -17.91 3.96
C TRP A 80 9.07 -17.08 5.15
N PRO A 81 9.48 -17.40 6.39
CA PRO A 81 9.07 -16.66 7.59
C PRO A 81 9.35 -15.15 7.52
N GLU A 82 10.42 -14.74 6.83
CA GLU A 82 10.78 -13.34 6.62
C GLU A 82 9.69 -12.60 5.83
N GLY A 83 9.11 -13.24 4.80
CA GLY A 83 7.99 -12.69 4.04
C GLY A 83 6.74 -12.45 4.90
N LEU A 84 6.45 -13.37 5.83
CA LEU A 84 5.38 -13.18 6.81
C LEU A 84 5.68 -12.02 7.78
N GLY A 85 6.94 -11.85 8.17
CA GLY A 85 7.38 -10.69 8.96
C GLY A 85 7.11 -9.37 8.23
N LEU A 86 7.45 -9.30 6.94
CA LEU A 86 7.19 -8.13 6.10
C LEU A 86 5.71 -7.83 5.93
N LEU A 87 4.87 -8.85 5.81
CA LEU A 87 3.42 -8.69 5.85
C LEU A 87 2.97 -8.12 7.20
N GLY A 88 3.51 -8.61 8.31
CA GLY A 88 3.26 -8.06 9.64
C GLY A 88 3.61 -6.57 9.74
N THR A 89 4.76 -6.16 9.19
CA THR A 89 5.14 -4.75 9.09
C THR A 89 4.11 -3.93 8.30
N LEU A 90 3.65 -4.44 7.15
CA LEU A 90 2.61 -3.76 6.37
C LEU A 90 1.31 -3.62 7.16
N LEU A 91 0.85 -4.68 7.83
CA LEU A 91 -0.38 -4.67 8.63
C LEU A 91 -0.33 -3.61 9.75
N GLN A 92 0.79 -3.52 10.47
CA GLN A 92 0.98 -2.48 11.49
C GLN A 92 0.86 -1.07 10.92
N ARG A 93 1.31 -0.85 9.68
CA ARG A 93 1.20 0.46 9.01
C ARG A 93 -0.24 0.76 8.57
N ILE A 94 -0.98 -0.26 8.14
CA ILE A 94 -2.40 -0.14 7.80
C ILE A 94 -3.17 0.29 9.06
N ASP A 95 -2.94 -0.38 10.18
CA ASP A 95 -3.58 -0.08 11.46
C ASP A 95 -3.22 1.34 11.94
N ALA A 96 -1.94 1.72 11.87
CA ALA A 96 -1.50 3.06 12.27
C ALA A 96 -2.14 4.18 11.43
N ARG A 97 -2.40 3.93 10.14
CA ARG A 97 -3.10 4.87 9.26
C ARG A 97 -4.59 4.96 9.57
N GLY A 98 -5.22 3.84 9.93
CA GLY A 98 -6.62 3.81 10.38
C GLY A 98 -6.84 4.48 11.75
N ALA A 99 -5.82 4.45 12.62
CA ALA A 99 -5.84 5.06 13.95
C ALA A 99 -5.52 6.57 13.95
N ALA A 100 -4.93 7.11 12.88
CA ALA A 100 -4.69 8.54 12.76
C ALA A 100 -6.03 9.29 12.72
N PRO A 101 -6.24 10.32 13.57
CA PRO A 101 -7.48 11.09 13.55
C PRO A 101 -7.64 11.68 12.15
N SER A 102 -8.74 11.33 11.49
CA SER A 102 -9.07 11.84 10.16
C SER A 102 -9.32 13.35 10.26
N HIS A 103 -8.26 14.14 10.16
CA HIS A 103 -8.37 15.56 9.88
C HIS A 103 -8.91 15.68 8.46
N ASP A 104 -10.19 16.03 8.41
CA ASP A 104 -10.93 16.40 7.23
C ASP A 104 -11.37 15.25 6.32
N ARG A 105 -12.48 14.62 6.71
CA ARG A 105 -13.48 14.14 5.75
C ARG A 105 -14.76 14.93 5.98
N HIS A 106 -14.82 16.14 5.44
CA HIS A 106 -16.08 16.79 5.06
C HIS A 106 -16.83 15.88 4.07
N CYS A 107 -17.54 14.89 4.61
CA CYS A 107 -18.74 14.30 4.02
C CYS A 107 -19.89 14.74 4.91
N THR A 108 -20.48 15.88 4.59
CA THR A 108 -21.70 16.33 5.23
C THR A 108 -22.83 15.37 4.88
N ALA A 109 -23.33 14.70 5.92
CA ALA A 109 -24.73 14.46 6.23
C ALA A 109 -25.62 13.82 5.14
N TRP A 110 -25.93 12.53 5.34
CA TRP A 110 -27.27 12.01 5.10
C TRP A 110 -27.64 11.06 6.25
N GLU A 111 -28.74 11.39 6.94
CA GLU A 111 -29.29 10.78 8.18
C GLU A 111 -28.67 11.34 9.49
N ALA A 112 -29.38 12.11 10.32
CA ALA A 112 -30.78 11.99 10.67
C ALA A 112 -31.51 13.34 10.70
N ALA A 113 -32.47 13.50 9.80
CA ALA A 113 -33.60 14.40 9.99
C ALA A 113 -34.71 13.61 10.70
N LEU A 114 -34.93 13.89 11.99
CA LEU A 114 -36.27 13.88 12.58
C LEU A 114 -36.30 15.00 13.62
N GLU A 115 -36.86 16.13 13.21
CA GLU A 115 -37.31 17.19 14.11
C GLU A 115 -38.41 16.66 15.03
N VAL A 116 -38.30 16.93 16.33
CA VAL A 116 -39.48 17.21 17.16
C VAL A 116 -39.13 18.39 18.07
N ILE A 117 -39.58 19.57 17.65
CA ILE A 117 -39.64 20.75 18.51
C ILE A 117 -40.93 20.64 19.32
N PRO A 118 -40.92 20.92 20.63
CA PRO A 118 -42.08 21.54 21.26
C PRO A 118 -41.75 22.96 21.73
N THR A 119 -42.60 23.86 21.27
CA THR A 119 -42.81 25.27 21.58
C THR A 119 -43.09 25.55 23.06
N VAL A 120 -42.35 26.51 23.66
CA VAL A 120 -42.66 27.63 24.63
C VAL A 120 -43.76 27.42 25.73
N PRO A 121 -43.77 28.08 26.93
CA PRO A 121 -43.25 29.43 27.17
C PRO A 121 -42.64 29.82 28.55
N TYR A 122 -42.07 31.03 28.54
CA TYR A 122 -41.76 31.99 29.61
C TYR A 122 -42.35 31.77 31.00
N ILE A 123 -41.49 31.92 32.02
CA ILE A 123 -41.67 32.83 33.19
C ILE A 123 -40.30 33.42 33.56
#